data_AF-A0A5Q4BAU0-F1
#
_entry.id   AF-A0A5Q4BAU0-F1
#
_cell.length_a   1.000
_cell.length_b   1.000
_cell.length_c   1.000
_cell.angle_alpha   90.00
_cell.angle_beta   90.00
_cell.angle_gamma   90.00
#
_symmetry.space_group_name_H-M   'P 1'
#
loop_
_entity.id
_entity.type
_entity.pdbx_description
1 polymer ?
#
loop_
_entity_poly.entity_id
_entity_poly.type
_entity_poly.pdbx_seq_one_letter_code
_entity_poly.pdbx_strand_id
1 'polypeptide(L)'
;MLSQIKEEIRDVDLHWADQFIEGLFPNNEAEVALALKRAPTELPPPLDHALTFNMALDLSGATRKMKAYMFPMAKNLATGRHRDARDAGFDAVRNLKPHGDKLVPAVDFLDRYWDTRPERLILDMIVTGWDLIRHVSTFDGQATDPDRLRGLEILHSLWDDLRNEQSNPGEDYDKPMRHPTSFLGSIMFSFEMVPGRQIPEVK
;
A
#
# COMPACT_ATOMS: atom_id res chain seq x y z
N MET A 1 11.95 10.24 16.08
CA MET A 1 12.14 10.70 14.68
C MET A 1 11.41 12.02 14.42
N LEU A 2 10.07 12.09 14.48
CA LEU A 2 9.34 13.36 14.24
C LEU A 2 9.77 14.51 15.17
N SER A 3 10.09 14.20 16.42
CA SER A 3 10.63 15.18 17.39
C SER A 3 11.99 15.78 16.99
N GLN A 4 12.79 15.07 16.18
CA GLN A 4 14.12 15.51 15.75
C GLN A 4 14.08 16.45 14.56
N ILE A 5 12.97 16.51 13.84
CA ILE A 5 12.75 17.34 12.64
C ILE A 5 11.63 18.36 12.86
N LYS A 6 11.34 18.68 14.13
CA LYS A 6 10.16 19.46 14.54
C LYS A 6 10.11 20.83 13.89
N GLU A 7 11.27 21.47 13.70
CA GLU A 7 11.38 22.78 13.04
C GLU A 7 11.08 22.66 11.54
N GLU A 8 11.51 21.57 10.91
CA GLU A 8 11.30 21.27 9.50
C GLU A 8 9.87 20.84 9.18
N ILE A 9 9.09 20.41 10.17
CA ILE A 9 7.70 20.00 9.98
C ILE A 9 6.69 20.88 10.73
N ARG A 10 7.11 22.04 11.24
CA ARG A 10 6.25 22.92 12.06
C ARG A 10 4.96 23.36 11.37
N ASP A 11 4.97 23.41 10.03
CA ASP A 11 3.84 23.83 9.20
C ASP A 11 3.05 22.62 8.65
N VAL A 12 3.36 21.40 9.10
CA VAL A 12 2.70 20.16 8.68
C VAL A 12 1.63 19.79 9.71
N ASP A 13 0.41 19.57 9.23
CA ASP A 13 -0.65 18.97 10.05
C ASP A 13 -0.40 17.47 10.21
N LEU A 14 -0.20 17.04 11.46
CA LEU A 14 0.07 15.64 11.82
C LEU A 14 -1.18 14.92 12.34
N HIS A 15 -2.34 15.55 12.35
CA HIS A 15 -3.53 15.01 13.01
C HIS A 15 -3.95 13.62 12.48
N TRP A 16 -3.91 13.41 11.16
CA TRP A 16 -4.13 12.09 10.57
C TRP A 16 -2.98 11.13 10.83
N ALA A 17 -1.74 11.63 10.85
CA ALA A 17 -0.58 10.79 11.14
C ALA A 17 -0.65 10.22 12.58
N ASP A 18 -1.05 11.04 13.55
CA ASP A 18 -1.23 10.60 14.94
C ASP A 18 -2.33 9.52 15.06
N GLN A 19 -3.45 9.69 14.36
CA GLN A 19 -4.53 8.70 14.33
C GLN A 19 -4.11 7.38 13.68
N PHE A 20 -3.33 7.45 12.59
CA PHE A 20 -2.79 6.24 11.99
C PHE A 20 -1.74 5.57 12.90
N ILE A 21 -0.91 6.35 13.61
CA ILE A 21 0.02 5.80 14.59
C ILE A 21 -0.75 5.04 15.68
N GLU A 22 -1.81 5.63 16.21
CA GLU A 22 -2.68 4.99 17.19
C GLU A 22 -3.40 3.75 16.62
N GLY A 23 -3.86 3.78 15.37
CA GLY A 23 -4.56 2.64 14.78
C GLY A 23 -3.64 1.47 14.37
N LEU A 24 -2.42 1.78 13.91
CA LEU A 24 -1.59 0.85 13.14
C LEU A 24 -0.30 0.42 13.85
N PHE A 25 -0.01 0.91 15.06
CA PHE A 25 1.23 0.60 15.78
C PHE A 25 0.97 0.05 17.18
N PRO A 26 1.90 -0.73 17.75
CA PRO A 26 1.85 -1.11 19.16
C PRO A 26 1.82 0.12 20.07
N ASN A 27 0.80 0.23 20.92
CA ASN A 27 0.55 1.43 21.75
C ASN A 27 0.73 1.20 23.24
N ASN A 28 1.09 0.00 23.66
CA ASN A 28 1.38 -0.32 25.05
C ASN A 28 2.54 -1.32 25.15
N GLU A 29 3.13 -1.41 26.34
CA GLU A 29 4.30 -2.26 26.59
C GLU A 29 4.05 -3.74 26.30
N ALA A 30 2.82 -4.23 26.54
CA ALA A 30 2.46 -5.62 26.28
C ALA A 30 2.43 -5.93 24.78
N GLU A 31 1.87 -5.02 23.97
CA GLU A 31 1.87 -5.13 22.50
C GLU A 31 3.30 -5.09 21.94
N VAL A 32 4.14 -4.17 22.45
CA VAL A 32 5.55 -4.07 22.04
C VAL A 32 6.31 -5.35 22.39
N ALA A 33 6.17 -5.85 23.62
CA ALA A 33 6.82 -7.08 24.06
C ALA A 33 6.40 -8.30 23.23
N LEU A 34 5.11 -8.38 22.87
CA LEU A 34 4.60 -9.47 22.04
C LEU A 34 5.09 -9.37 20.59
N ALA A 35 5.14 -8.17 20.02
CA ALA A 35 5.70 -7.95 18.68
C ALA A 35 7.18 -8.36 18.61
N LEU A 36 8.00 -7.93 19.58
CA LEU A 36 9.42 -8.29 19.67
C LEU A 36 9.63 -9.79 19.85
N LYS A 37 8.78 -10.45 20.65
CA LYS A 37 8.86 -11.90 20.86
C LYS A 37 8.57 -12.70 19.58
N ARG A 38 7.64 -12.22 18.74
CA ARG A 38 7.16 -12.95 17.55
C ARG A 38 7.93 -12.63 16.28
N ALA A 39 8.55 -11.45 16.21
CA ALA A 39 9.30 -10.99 15.04
C ALA A 39 10.30 -12.02 14.49
N PRO A 40 11.14 -12.70 15.31
CA PRO A 40 12.15 -13.63 14.79
C PRO A 40 11.59 -14.87 14.06
N THR A 41 10.33 -15.22 14.29
CA THR A 41 9.72 -16.46 13.76
C THR A 41 8.57 -16.20 12.79
N GLU A 42 8.00 -15.00 12.80
CA GLU A 42 6.79 -14.68 12.02
C GLU A 42 6.97 -13.60 10.97
N LEU A 43 8.11 -12.91 10.94
CA LEU A 43 8.43 -12.03 9.84
C LEU A 43 8.82 -12.84 8.59
N PRO A 44 8.39 -12.41 7.39
CA PRO A 44 8.85 -13.04 6.17
C PRO A 44 10.35 -12.76 5.98
N PRO A 45 11.16 -13.77 5.61
CA PRO A 45 12.53 -13.55 5.19
C PRO A 45 12.60 -12.55 4.02
N PRO A 46 13.62 -11.67 3.93
CA PRO A 46 14.80 -11.57 4.79
C PRO A 46 14.66 -10.53 5.92
N LEU A 47 13.43 -10.12 6.28
CA LEU A 47 13.25 -9.09 7.30
C LEU A 47 13.71 -9.60 8.68
N ASP A 48 14.62 -8.86 9.30
CA ASP A 48 15.13 -9.11 10.65
C ASP A 48 14.43 -8.25 11.72
N HIS A 49 13.66 -7.24 11.30
CA HIS A 49 12.81 -6.42 12.14
C HIS A 49 11.53 -6.01 11.40
N ALA A 50 10.48 -5.70 12.15
CA ALA A 50 9.25 -5.19 11.58
C ALA A 50 9.48 -3.78 11.03
N LEU A 51 9.15 -3.57 9.75
CA LEU A 51 9.04 -2.22 9.20
C LEU A 51 7.83 -1.54 9.85
N THR A 52 8.00 -0.27 10.20
CA THR A 52 7.00 0.48 10.96
C THR A 52 6.65 1.78 10.25
N PHE A 53 7.63 2.63 9.98
CA PHE A 53 7.37 3.98 9.48
C PHE A 53 8.49 4.46 8.55
N ASN A 54 8.10 4.99 7.39
CA ASN A 54 8.98 5.78 6.51
C ASN A 54 8.35 7.15 6.26
N MET A 55 9.18 8.14 5.95
CA MET A 55 8.70 9.45 5.51
C MET A 55 9.40 9.90 4.24
N ALA A 56 8.70 10.70 3.45
CA ALA A 56 9.25 11.37 2.29
C ALA A 56 8.86 12.86 2.31
N LEU A 57 9.71 13.69 1.71
CA LEU A 57 9.45 15.09 1.45
C LEU A 57 9.45 15.31 -0.06
N ASP A 58 8.30 15.64 -0.63
CA ASP A 58 8.24 16.13 -2.01
C ASP A 58 8.70 17.59 -2.02
N LEU A 59 9.73 17.89 -2.81
CA LEU A 59 10.28 19.24 -2.94
C LEU A 59 9.82 19.86 -4.27
N SER A 60 9.11 20.99 -4.20
CA SER A 60 8.65 21.72 -5.38
C SER A 60 8.92 23.22 -5.21
N GLY A 61 10.02 23.69 -5.80
CA GLY A 61 10.52 25.05 -5.58
C GLY A 61 10.79 25.31 -4.09
N ALA A 62 10.15 26.33 -3.54
CA ALA A 62 10.22 26.67 -2.12
C ALA A 62 9.19 25.90 -1.25
N THR A 63 8.32 25.10 -1.86
CA THR A 63 7.29 24.33 -1.15
C THR A 63 7.75 22.90 -0.87
N ARG A 64 7.32 22.38 0.28
CA ARG A 64 7.55 20.99 0.70
C ARG A 64 6.22 20.34 1.04
N LYS A 65 6.02 19.08 0.66
CA LYS A 65 4.91 18.25 1.12
C LYS A 65 5.46 17.02 1.81
N MET A 66 4.94 16.71 2.98
CA MET A 66 5.33 15.50 3.71
C MET A 66 4.41 14.34 3.36
N LYS A 67 4.99 13.16 3.16
CA LYS A 67 4.28 11.88 3.08
C LYS A 67 4.78 10.98 4.19
N ALA A 68 3.86 10.27 4.83
CA ALA A 68 4.16 9.22 5.79
C ALA A 68 3.70 7.88 5.20
N TYR A 69 4.56 6.88 5.27
CA TYR A 69 4.28 5.51 4.90
C TYR A 69 4.28 4.68 6.18
N MET A 70 3.16 4.03 6.46
CA MET A 70 2.95 3.31 7.71
C MET A 70 2.74 1.84 7.42
N PHE A 71 3.51 0.99 8.11
CA PHE A 71 3.53 -0.44 7.92
C PHE A 71 3.05 -1.11 9.22
N PRO A 72 1.82 -1.65 9.27
CA PRO A 72 1.25 -2.20 10.49
C PRO A 72 1.86 -3.55 10.91
N MET A 73 3.04 -3.93 10.41
CA MET A 73 3.66 -5.24 10.66
C MET A 73 3.84 -5.51 12.15
N ALA A 74 4.36 -4.54 12.91
CA ALA A 74 4.55 -4.67 14.34
C ALA A 74 3.22 -4.82 15.09
N LYS A 75 2.18 -4.11 14.65
CA LYS A 75 0.83 -4.23 15.24
C LYS A 75 0.23 -5.59 14.95
N ASN A 76 0.38 -6.12 13.74
CA ASN A 76 -0.06 -7.46 13.37
C ASN A 76 0.62 -8.55 14.22
N LEU A 77 1.92 -8.40 14.49
CA LEU A 77 2.63 -9.29 15.42
C LEU A 77 2.09 -9.15 16.85
N ALA A 78 1.74 -7.94 17.29
CA ALA A 78 1.21 -7.72 18.63
C ALA A 78 -0.22 -8.26 18.83
N THR A 79 -1.14 -8.04 17.89
CA THR A 79 -2.56 -8.37 18.06
C THR A 79 -2.93 -9.76 17.53
N GLY A 80 -2.02 -10.39 16.78
CA GLY A 80 -2.27 -11.65 16.11
C GLY A 80 -3.07 -11.52 14.81
N ARG A 81 -3.02 -12.59 14.01
CA ARG A 81 -3.54 -12.69 12.64
C ARG A 81 -5.08 -12.74 12.56
N HIS A 82 -5.78 -12.34 13.62
CA HIS A 82 -7.24 -12.45 13.67
C HIS A 82 -7.96 -11.35 12.88
N ARG A 83 -7.26 -10.27 12.54
CA ARG A 83 -7.62 -9.32 11.47
C ARG A 83 -6.43 -9.25 10.49
N ASP A 84 -6.73 -9.29 9.20
CA ASP A 84 -5.69 -9.11 8.18
C ASP A 84 -5.20 -7.64 8.23
N ALA A 85 -3.97 -7.38 7.79
CA ALA A 85 -3.40 -6.02 7.70
C ALA A 85 -4.33 -5.07 6.93
N ARG A 86 -5.06 -5.62 5.95
CA ARG A 86 -6.13 -4.96 5.19
C ARG A 86 -7.19 -4.34 6.11
N ASP A 87 -7.75 -5.14 7.02
CA ASP A 87 -8.89 -4.71 7.84
C ASP A 87 -8.46 -3.60 8.80
N ALA A 88 -7.27 -3.72 9.41
CA ALA A 88 -6.71 -2.67 10.26
C ALA A 88 -6.47 -1.36 9.48
N GLY A 89 -5.94 -1.46 8.25
CA GLY A 89 -5.76 -0.31 7.36
C GLY A 89 -7.07 0.37 6.99
N PHE A 90 -8.08 -0.41 6.58
CA PHE A 90 -9.40 0.10 6.22
C PHE A 90 -10.13 0.71 7.42
N ASP A 91 -10.10 0.06 8.58
CA ASP A 91 -10.69 0.61 9.81
C ASP A 91 -10.01 1.92 10.22
N ALA A 92 -8.68 2.01 10.09
CA ALA A 92 -7.97 3.25 10.36
C ALA A 92 -8.43 4.39 9.43
N VAL A 93 -8.58 4.12 8.12
CA VAL A 93 -9.09 5.11 7.15
C VAL A 93 -10.53 5.52 7.45
N ARG A 94 -11.43 4.56 7.72
CA ARG A 94 -12.85 4.84 8.03
C ARG A 94 -13.01 5.73 9.26
N ASN A 95 -12.13 5.56 10.25
CA ASN A 95 -12.20 6.27 11.52
C ASN A 95 -11.52 7.64 11.52
N LEU A 96 -10.80 8.01 10.44
CA LEU A 96 -10.10 9.30 10.36
C LEU A 96 -11.01 10.49 10.64
N LYS A 97 -10.49 11.44 11.42
CA LYS A 97 -11.07 12.75 11.66
C LYS A 97 -10.10 13.84 11.21
N PRO A 98 -10.56 14.92 10.57
CA PRO A 98 -11.86 15.02 9.90
C PRO A 98 -11.91 14.13 8.63
N HIS A 99 -13.08 14.03 8.00
CA HIS A 99 -13.30 13.52 6.63
C HIS A 99 -13.14 12.01 6.37
N GLY A 100 -12.90 11.16 7.37
CA GLY A 100 -12.92 9.70 7.17
C GLY A 100 -14.24 9.20 6.59
N ASP A 101 -15.36 9.82 6.96
CA ASP A 101 -16.70 9.58 6.40
C ASP A 101 -16.77 9.76 4.88
N LYS A 102 -15.98 10.69 4.33
CA LYS A 102 -15.92 10.95 2.88
C LYS A 102 -15.02 9.97 2.13
N LEU A 103 -14.22 9.18 2.84
CA LEU A 103 -13.36 8.14 2.28
C LEU A 103 -14.01 6.75 2.31
N VAL A 104 -15.01 6.55 3.18
CA VAL A 104 -15.75 5.28 3.31
C VAL A 104 -16.21 4.71 1.96
N PRO A 105 -16.78 5.49 1.00
CA PRO A 105 -17.21 4.92 -0.28
C PRO A 105 -16.07 4.25 -1.08
N ALA A 106 -14.86 4.82 -1.03
CA ALA A 106 -13.69 4.24 -1.69
C ALA A 106 -13.16 3.02 -0.93
N VAL A 107 -13.14 3.06 0.40
CA VAL A 107 -12.76 1.92 1.23
C VAL A 107 -13.69 0.74 0.97
N ASP A 108 -15.01 0.96 1.02
CA ASP A 108 -16.02 -0.10 0.82
C ASP A 108 -16.07 -0.61 -0.62
N PHE A 109 -15.64 0.20 -1.59
CA PHE A 109 -15.43 -0.26 -2.96
C PHE A 109 -14.23 -1.22 -3.03
N LEU A 110 -13.09 -0.83 -2.46
CA LEU A 110 -11.88 -1.67 -2.43
C LEU A 110 -12.15 -2.96 -1.65
N ASP A 111 -12.78 -2.90 -0.48
CA ASP A 111 -13.09 -4.07 0.35
C ASP A 111 -13.85 -5.14 -0.45
N ARG A 112 -14.92 -4.73 -1.14
CA ARG A 112 -15.70 -5.63 -2.02
C ARG A 112 -14.90 -6.16 -3.20
N TYR A 113 -14.09 -5.31 -3.83
CA TYR A 113 -13.26 -5.73 -4.97
C TYR A 113 -12.16 -6.73 -4.56
N TRP A 114 -11.60 -6.63 -3.36
CA TRP A 114 -10.64 -7.64 -2.88
C TRP A 114 -11.32 -8.99 -2.63
N ASP A 115 -12.56 -8.99 -2.14
CA ASP A 115 -13.30 -10.23 -1.88
C ASP A 115 -13.65 -11.00 -3.16
N THR A 116 -13.58 -10.38 -4.33
CA THR A 116 -13.75 -11.06 -5.63
C THR A 116 -12.46 -11.70 -6.15
N ARG A 117 -11.32 -11.58 -5.45
CA ARG A 117 -10.03 -12.13 -5.91
C ARG A 117 -9.74 -13.50 -5.28
N PRO A 118 -9.48 -14.55 -6.10
CA PRO A 118 -9.35 -15.94 -5.64
C PRO A 118 -8.06 -16.19 -4.85
N GLU A 119 -6.99 -15.48 -5.20
CA GLU A 119 -5.86 -15.28 -4.32
C GLU A 119 -6.18 -13.98 -3.60
N ARG A 120 -6.32 -14.04 -2.26
CA ARG A 120 -6.25 -12.80 -1.48
C ARG A 120 -5.01 -12.12 -2.02
N LEU A 121 -5.17 -10.96 -2.67
CA LEU A 121 -4.07 -10.05 -2.91
C LEU A 121 -3.58 -9.71 -1.50
N ILE A 122 -2.75 -10.60 -0.95
CA ILE A 122 -1.96 -10.31 0.22
C ILE A 122 -1.26 -9.02 -0.20
N LEU A 123 -1.18 -8.07 0.72
CA LEU A 123 -0.27 -6.94 0.62
C LEU A 123 1.17 -7.49 0.60
N ASP A 124 1.49 -8.28 -0.43
CA ASP A 124 2.69 -9.02 -0.77
C ASP A 124 2.51 -9.39 -2.26
N MET A 125 2.66 -8.38 -3.11
CA MET A 125 3.65 -8.41 -4.17
C MET A 125 3.84 -9.76 -4.91
N ILE A 126 2.87 -10.30 -5.66
CA ILE A 126 3.16 -11.35 -6.65
C ILE A 126 2.24 -11.24 -7.89
N VAL A 127 2.82 -11.55 -9.06
CA VAL A 127 2.31 -11.57 -10.44
C VAL A 127 2.60 -10.29 -11.24
N THR A 128 3.33 -10.45 -12.34
CA THR A 128 3.83 -9.38 -13.21
C THR A 128 3.23 -9.39 -14.61
N GLY A 129 2.20 -10.20 -14.88
CA GLY A 129 1.52 -10.23 -16.19
C GLY A 129 0.76 -8.94 -16.52
N TRP A 130 0.69 -8.60 -17.81
CA TRP A 130 -0.04 -7.41 -18.28
C TRP A 130 -1.53 -7.49 -17.92
N ASP A 131 -2.10 -8.69 -18.01
CA ASP A 131 -3.50 -8.92 -17.69
C ASP A 131 -3.82 -8.54 -16.25
N LEU A 132 -2.95 -8.86 -15.29
CA LEU A 132 -3.14 -8.43 -13.91
C LEU A 132 -3.13 -6.90 -13.79
N ILE A 133 -2.19 -6.22 -14.46
CA ILE A 133 -2.12 -4.75 -14.45
C ILE A 133 -3.42 -4.16 -14.97
N ARG A 134 -3.94 -4.67 -16.09
CA ARG A 134 -5.22 -4.26 -16.67
C ARG A 134 -6.38 -4.53 -15.71
N HIS A 135 -6.44 -5.72 -15.12
CA HIS A 135 -7.48 -6.14 -14.19
C HIS A 135 -7.50 -5.29 -12.91
N VAL A 136 -6.35 -5.01 -12.31
CA VAL A 136 -6.24 -4.17 -11.11
C VAL A 136 -6.54 -2.71 -11.43
N SER A 137 -5.97 -2.17 -12.51
CA SER A 137 -6.14 -0.76 -12.89
C SER A 137 -7.58 -0.43 -13.27
N THR A 138 -8.34 -1.40 -13.78
CA THR A 138 -9.75 -1.21 -14.15
C THR A 138 -10.74 -1.77 -13.13
N PHE A 139 -10.26 -2.38 -12.04
CA PHE A 139 -11.10 -3.12 -11.08
C PHE A 139 -12.02 -4.14 -11.77
N ASP A 140 -11.47 -4.97 -12.66
CA ASP A 140 -12.21 -5.86 -13.57
C ASP A 140 -13.22 -5.15 -14.48
N GLY A 141 -12.83 -4.00 -15.03
CA GLY A 141 -13.70 -3.21 -15.91
C GLY A 141 -14.79 -2.41 -15.19
N GLN A 142 -14.80 -2.37 -13.85
CA GLN A 142 -15.67 -1.47 -13.09
C GLN A 142 -15.27 0.01 -13.23
N ALA A 143 -14.03 0.29 -13.64
CA ALA A 143 -13.51 1.62 -13.89
C ALA A 143 -12.86 1.69 -15.28
N THR A 144 -13.51 2.40 -16.19
CA THR A 144 -13.16 2.48 -17.61
C THR A 144 -13.28 3.92 -18.15
N ASP A 145 -13.05 4.91 -17.28
CA ASP A 145 -13.03 6.30 -17.72
C ASP A 145 -11.93 6.53 -18.78
N PRO A 146 -12.14 7.46 -19.74
CA PRO A 146 -11.23 7.63 -20.87
C PRO A 146 -9.79 7.95 -20.47
N ASP A 147 -9.58 8.70 -19.39
CA ASP A 147 -8.24 9.08 -18.93
C ASP A 147 -7.50 7.86 -18.38
N ARG A 148 -8.17 7.00 -17.61
CA ARG A 148 -7.63 5.72 -17.14
C ARG A 148 -7.27 4.77 -18.27
N LEU A 149 -8.17 4.61 -19.25
CA LEU A 149 -7.90 3.74 -20.41
C LEU A 149 -6.72 4.26 -21.24
N ARG A 150 -6.64 5.57 -21.44
CA ARG A 150 -5.50 6.21 -22.09
C ARG A 150 -4.20 6.01 -21.32
N GLY A 151 -4.24 6.10 -19.98
CA GLY A 151 -3.10 5.80 -19.12
C GLY A 151 -2.61 4.36 -19.30
N LEU A 152 -3.53 3.40 -19.37
CA LEU A 152 -3.23 1.99 -19.64
C LEU A 152 -2.63 1.77 -21.04
N GLU A 153 -3.15 2.44 -22.08
CA GLU A 153 -2.57 2.38 -23.42
C GLU A 153 -1.11 2.87 -23.44
N ILE A 154 -0.82 3.97 -22.74
CA ILE A 154 0.54 4.49 -22.58
C ILE A 154 1.42 3.50 -21.82
N LEU A 155 0.95 2.98 -20.68
CA LEU A 155 1.71 2.00 -19.90
C LEU A 155 1.98 0.72 -20.70
N HIS A 156 1.01 0.24 -21.49
CA HIS A 156 1.16 -0.92 -22.35
C HIS A 156 2.26 -0.70 -23.38
N SER A 157 2.28 0.49 -24.00
CA SER A 157 3.28 0.82 -25.03
C SER A 157 4.71 0.82 -24.51
N LEU A 158 4.90 0.98 -23.19
CA LEU A 158 6.20 0.96 -22.51
C LEU A 158 6.48 -0.37 -21.79
N TRP A 159 5.50 -1.27 -21.73
CA TRP A 159 5.54 -2.42 -20.83
C TRP A 159 6.68 -3.38 -21.16
N ASP A 160 6.90 -3.66 -22.45
CA ASP A 160 7.99 -4.53 -22.91
C ASP A 160 9.37 -3.95 -22.55
N ASP A 161 9.53 -2.63 -22.67
CA ASP A 161 10.76 -1.94 -22.27
C ASP A 161 10.99 -2.02 -20.75
N LEU A 162 9.93 -1.84 -19.94
CA LEU A 162 9.99 -1.91 -18.48
C LEU A 162 10.36 -3.31 -17.97
N ARG A 163 9.86 -4.37 -18.63
CA ARG A 163 10.23 -5.75 -18.29
C ARG A 163 11.70 -6.05 -18.61
N ASN A 164 12.27 -5.34 -19.59
CA ASN A 164 13.63 -5.56 -20.07
C ASN A 164 13.87 -7.04 -20.41
N GLU A 165 13.01 -7.59 -21.28
CA GLU A 165 13.09 -8.94 -21.83
C GLU A 165 13.59 -8.91 -23.27
N GLN A 166 14.37 -9.93 -23.66
CA GLN A 166 14.97 -9.98 -25.00
C GLN A 166 13.99 -10.43 -26.10
N SER A 167 12.86 -11.02 -25.71
CA SER A 167 11.77 -11.46 -26.58
C SER A 167 10.44 -11.01 -25.99
N ASN A 168 9.36 -10.99 -26.78
CA ASN A 168 8.01 -10.74 -26.27
C ASN A 168 7.36 -12.09 -25.90
N PRO A 169 7.28 -12.44 -24.61
CA PRO A 169 6.77 -13.73 -24.15
C PRO A 169 5.22 -13.78 -24.06
N GLY A 170 4.51 -12.74 -24.52
CA GLY A 170 3.06 -12.62 -24.40
C GLY A 170 2.60 -11.84 -23.16
N GLU A 171 1.29 -11.55 -23.11
CA GLU A 171 0.65 -10.73 -22.07
C GLU A 171 0.51 -11.46 -20.72
N ASP A 172 0.35 -12.79 -20.76
CA ASP A 172 0.20 -13.65 -19.58
C ASP A 172 1.53 -14.04 -18.93
N TYR A 173 2.66 -13.62 -19.53
CA TYR A 173 3.97 -13.99 -19.03
C TYR A 173 4.30 -13.26 -17.72
N ASP A 174 4.57 -14.07 -16.69
CA ASP A 174 5.09 -13.63 -15.40
C ASP A 174 6.60 -13.85 -15.34
N LYS A 175 7.34 -12.75 -15.12
CA LYS A 175 8.81 -12.79 -15.04
C LYS A 175 9.23 -13.48 -13.73
N PRO A 176 10.05 -14.54 -13.77
CA PRO A 176 10.53 -15.18 -12.56
C PRO A 176 11.41 -14.22 -11.75
N MET A 177 11.36 -14.34 -10.42
CA MET A 177 12.19 -13.55 -9.54
C MET A 177 13.67 -13.71 -9.87
N ARG A 178 14.36 -12.58 -10.09
CA ARG A 178 15.81 -12.59 -10.38
C ARG A 178 16.64 -13.15 -9.21
N HIS A 179 16.18 -12.96 -7.98
CA HIS A 179 16.81 -13.49 -6.78
C HIS A 179 15.78 -14.21 -5.91
N PRO A 180 16.01 -15.48 -5.54
CA PRO A 180 15.03 -16.28 -4.78
C PRO A 180 14.81 -15.78 -3.35
N THR A 181 15.65 -14.85 -2.88
CA THR A 181 15.56 -14.22 -1.56
C THR A 181 15.06 -12.77 -1.61
N SER A 182 14.71 -12.27 -2.79
CA SER A 182 14.21 -10.90 -2.93
C SER A 182 12.80 -10.80 -2.36
N PHE A 183 12.59 -9.92 -1.38
CA PHE A 183 11.24 -9.60 -0.91
C PHE A 183 10.50 -8.66 -1.89
N LEU A 184 11.24 -7.98 -2.78
CA LEU A 184 10.73 -6.92 -3.67
C LEU A 184 10.70 -7.38 -5.14
N GLY A 185 10.17 -8.57 -5.39
CA GLY A 185 10.27 -9.25 -6.69
C GLY A 185 9.18 -8.96 -7.73
N SER A 186 8.24 -8.06 -7.48
CA SER A 186 7.00 -7.95 -8.26
C SER A 186 6.47 -6.51 -8.37
N ILE A 187 5.28 -6.35 -8.95
CA ILE A 187 4.58 -5.07 -9.08
C ILE A 187 3.88 -4.74 -7.77
N MET A 188 4.00 -3.49 -7.33
CA MET A 188 3.19 -2.93 -6.25
C MET A 188 2.15 -1.98 -6.84
N PHE A 189 0.91 -2.10 -6.38
CA PHE A 189 -0.15 -1.14 -6.67
C PHE A 189 -0.43 -0.28 -5.45
N SER A 190 -0.63 1.01 -5.67
CA SER A 190 -1.16 1.94 -4.68
C SER A 190 -2.55 2.42 -5.09
N PHE A 191 -3.45 2.55 -4.11
CA PHE A 191 -4.82 2.99 -4.32
C PHE A 191 -5.03 4.33 -3.63
N GLU A 192 -5.14 5.39 -4.42
CA GLU A 192 -5.36 6.74 -3.91
C GLU A 192 -6.86 7.00 -3.71
N MET A 193 -7.24 7.17 -2.44
CA MET A 193 -8.59 7.52 -2.06
C MET A 193 -8.72 9.04 -1.95
N VAL A 194 -9.66 9.62 -2.71
CA VAL A 194 -9.95 11.05 -2.70
C VAL A 194 -11.30 11.29 -2.03
N PRO A 195 -11.42 12.19 -1.04
CA PRO A 195 -12.69 12.47 -0.38
C PRO A 195 -13.82 12.76 -1.38
N GLY A 196 -14.93 12.04 -1.25
CA GLY A 196 -16.11 12.19 -2.11
C GLY A 196 -16.03 11.45 -3.45
N ARG A 197 -14.94 10.73 -3.75
CA ARG A 197 -14.87 9.79 -4.87
C ARG A 197 -15.10 8.37 -4.39
N GLN A 198 -15.90 7.60 -5.13
CA GLN A 198 -16.16 6.19 -4.83
C GLN A 198 -15.09 5.27 -5.41
N ILE A 199 -14.61 5.55 -6.62
CA ILE A 199 -13.59 4.73 -7.28
C ILE A 199 -12.22 5.38 -7.01
N PRO A 200 -11.28 4.68 -6.37
CA PRO A 200 -9.93 5.19 -6.15
C PRO A 200 -9.09 5.17 -7.43
N GLU A 201 -8.06 6.00 -7.45
CA GLU A 201 -7.06 5.97 -8.53
C GLU A 201 -6.02 4.89 -8.25
N VAL A 202 -5.55 4.22 -9.30
CA VAL A 202 -4.52 3.19 -9.21
C VAL A 202 -3.19 3.77 -9.69
N LYS A 203 -2.13 3.53 -8.94
CA LYS A 203 -0.75 3.95 -9.26
C LYS A 203 0.21 2.78 -9.14
#